data_AF-A0A3M2VI56-F1
#
_entry.id   AF-A0A3M2VI56-F1
#
_cell.length_a   1.000
_cell.length_b   1.000
_cell.length_c   1.000
_cell.angle_alpha   90.00
_cell.angle_beta   90.00
_cell.angle_gamma   90.00
#
_symmetry.space_group_name_H-M   'P 1'
#
loop_
_entity.id
_entity.type
_entity.pdbx_description
1 polymer ?
#
loop_
_entity_poly.entity_id
_entity_poly.type
_entity_poly.pdbx_seq_one_letter_code
_entity_poly.pdbx_strand_id
1 'polypeptide(L)'
;MSYKNELSVRYMKVARHPIAEHSYVGSDIRYSAAFEELESELGVAQSVLGPLTIDWSRIRERTEEILTNQSKDLRVASWLV
;
A
#
# COMPACT_ATOMS: atom_id res chain seq x y z
N MET A 1 12.71 3.06 19.92
CA MET A 1 11.71 1.96 20.04
C MET A 1 10.25 2.44 20.02
N SER A 2 9.92 3.69 20.40
CA SER A 2 8.53 4.21 20.35
C SER A 2 7.89 4.21 18.96
N TYR A 3 8.60 4.72 17.94
CA TYR A 3 8.05 4.89 16.58
C TYR A 3 7.59 3.59 15.91
N LYS A 4 8.34 2.48 16.07
CA LYS A 4 7.95 1.17 15.53
C LYS A 4 6.67 0.64 16.19
N ASN A 5 6.45 0.99 17.45
CA ASN A 5 5.23 0.63 18.18
C ASN A 5 4.02 1.39 17.61
N GLU A 6 4.17 2.69 17.35
CA GLU A 6 3.11 3.53 16.77
C GLU A 6 2.67 3.07 15.38
N LEU A 7 3.62 2.77 14.48
CA LEU A 7 3.30 2.22 13.16
C LEU A 7 2.62 0.84 13.25
N SER A 8 3.09 -0.04 14.14
CA SER A 8 2.45 -1.33 14.33
C SER A 8 0.99 -1.20 14.80
N VAL A 9 0.72 -0.27 15.73
CA VAL A 9 -0.65 0.01 16.19
C VAL A 9 -1.49 0.58 15.05
N ARG A 10 -0.94 1.48 14.23
CA ARG A 10 -1.63 2.05 13.08
C ARG A 10 -2.01 0.98 12.06
N TYR A 11 -1.07 0.15 11.63
CA TYR A 11 -1.34 -0.87 10.61
C TYR A 11 -2.23 -2.00 11.14
N MET A 12 -2.17 -2.32 12.43
CA MET A 12 -3.13 -3.23 13.05
C MET A 12 -4.55 -2.65 13.05
N LYS A 13 -4.71 -1.32 13.19
CA LYS A 13 -6.02 -0.69 13.00
C LYS A 13 -6.48 -0.82 11.55
N VAL A 14 -5.63 -0.49 10.57
CA VAL A 14 -5.97 -0.61 9.14
C VAL A 14 -6.36 -2.03 8.77
N ALA A 15 -5.62 -3.04 9.24
CA ALA A 15 -5.88 -4.45 8.95
C ALA A 15 -7.18 -4.97 9.56
N ARG A 16 -7.61 -4.41 10.70
CA ARG A 16 -8.80 -4.84 11.45
C ARG A 16 -10.08 -4.08 11.09
N HIS A 17 -9.96 -2.93 10.43
CA HIS A 17 -11.12 -2.15 10.01
C HIS A 17 -11.58 -2.58 8.62
N PRO A 18 -12.88 -2.89 8.43
CA PRO A 18 -13.43 -3.18 7.12
C PRO A 18 -13.31 -1.97 6.19
N ILE A 19 -13.18 -2.22 4.88
CA ILE A 19 -13.23 -1.16 3.87
C ILE A 19 -14.63 -0.53 3.81
N ALA A 20 -15.68 -1.35 3.85
CA ALA A 20 -17.08 -0.93 3.87
C ALA A 20 -17.94 -1.87 4.73
N GLU A 21 -19.12 -1.41 5.16
CA GLU A 21 -20.03 -2.14 6.06
C GLU A 21 -20.36 -3.57 5.58
N HIS A 22 -20.49 -3.76 4.27
CA HIS A 22 -20.78 -5.06 3.66
C HIS A 22 -19.61 -5.63 2.84
N SER A 23 -18.43 -5.01 2.93
CA SER A 23 -17.22 -5.51 2.28
C SER A 23 -15.99 -5.26 3.15
N TYR A 24 -15.60 -6.29 3.92
CA TYR A 24 -14.41 -6.21 4.76
C TYR A 24 -13.14 -6.03 3.94
N VAL A 25 -13.02 -6.83 2.87
CA VAL A 25 -11.82 -6.89 2.02
C VAL A 25 -11.81 -5.84 0.92
N GLY A 26 -12.93 -5.14 0.68
CA GLY A 26 -13.05 -4.19 -0.41
C GLY A 26 -13.23 -4.88 -1.77
N SER A 27 -12.70 -4.26 -2.82
CA SER A 27 -12.81 -4.74 -4.20
C SER A 27 -11.48 -5.30 -4.72
N ASP A 28 -11.53 -6.06 -5.81
CA ASP A 28 -10.32 -6.39 -6.56
C ASP A 28 -9.78 -5.12 -7.25
N ILE A 29 -8.51 -4.80 -7.01
CA ILE A 29 -7.85 -3.56 -7.44
C ILE A 29 -6.87 -3.76 -8.59
N ARG A 30 -6.75 -4.97 -9.16
CA ARG A 30 -5.78 -5.30 -10.22
C ARG A 30 -5.81 -4.35 -11.42
N TYR A 31 -6.96 -3.77 -11.71
CA TYR A 31 -7.18 -2.83 -12.82
C TYR A 31 -7.56 -1.43 -12.32
N SER A 32 -7.26 -1.13 -11.06
CA SER A 32 -7.49 0.21 -10.51
C SER A 32 -6.31 1.12 -10.87
N ALA A 33 -6.61 2.38 -11.17
CA ALA A 33 -5.58 3.39 -11.42
C ALA A 33 -4.60 3.51 -10.24
N ALA A 34 -5.11 3.40 -9.00
CA ALA A 34 -4.26 3.45 -7.80
C ALA A 34 -3.23 2.32 -7.74
N PHE A 35 -3.62 1.10 -8.15
CA PHE A 35 -2.71 -0.04 -8.20
C PHE A 35 -1.71 0.08 -9.35
N GLU A 36 -2.16 0.51 -10.53
CA GLU A 36 -1.28 0.75 -11.69
C GLU A 36 -0.22 1.84 -11.40
N GLU A 37 -0.61 2.93 -10.75
CA GLU A 37 0.32 3.97 -10.31
C GLU A 37 1.35 3.43 -9.32
N LEU A 38 0.92 2.61 -8.36
CA LEU A 38 1.81 1.98 -7.38
C LEU A 38 2.80 1.02 -8.05
N GLU A 39 2.33 0.19 -8.99
CA GLU A 39 3.21 -0.71 -9.76
C GLU A 39 4.19 0.06 -10.63
N SER A 40 3.76 1.17 -11.24
CA SER A 40 4.63 2.04 -12.04
C SER A 40 5.76 2.63 -11.20
N GLU A 41 5.46 3.13 -9.99
CA GLU A 41 6.46 3.65 -9.06
C GLU A 41 7.47 2.58 -8.62
N LEU A 42 7.01 1.35 -8.36
CA LEU A 42 7.88 0.21 -8.06
C LEU A 42 8.72 -0.22 -9.27
N GLY A 43 8.16 -0.10 -10.48
CA GLY A 43 8.81 -0.41 -11.75
C GLY A 43 10.00 0.50 -12.08
N VAL A 44 10.04 1.73 -11.54
CA VAL A 44 11.19 2.64 -11.70
C VAL A 44 12.49 1.99 -11.19
N ALA A 45 12.43 1.17 -10.15
CA ALA A 45 13.57 0.44 -9.61
C ALA A 45 14.15 -0.61 -10.56
N GLN A 46 13.31 -1.12 -11.47
CA GLN A 46 13.68 -2.16 -12.43
C GLN A 46 14.17 -1.54 -13.76
N SER A 47 14.10 -0.21 -13.90
CA SER A 47 14.54 0.50 -15.10
C SER A 47 16.07 0.61 -15.15
N VAL A 48 16.65 0.10 -16.23
CA VAL A 48 18.09 0.15 -16.52
C VAL A 48 18.62 1.58 -16.64
N LEU A 49 17.75 2.55 -16.98
CA LEU A 49 18.11 3.95 -17.26
C LEU A 49 17.39 4.95 -16.34
N GLY A 50 16.59 4.47 -15.37
CA GLY A 50 15.85 5.31 -14.43
C GLY A 50 16.69 5.75 -13.23
N PRO A 51 16.27 6.79 -12.49
CA PRO A 51 16.86 7.10 -11.20
C PRO A 51 16.78 5.86 -10.28
N LEU A 52 17.92 5.41 -9.75
CA LEU A 52 18.05 4.20 -8.91
C LEU A 52 17.30 4.27 -7.56
N THR A 53 16.67 5.41 -7.24
CA THR A 53 16.10 5.69 -5.93
C THR A 53 14.59 5.62 -5.97
N ILE A 54 14.03 4.55 -5.41
CA ILE A 54 12.59 4.45 -5.13
C ILE A 54 12.25 5.40 -3.97
N ASP A 55 11.20 6.19 -4.15
CA ASP A 55 10.60 6.94 -3.04
C ASP A 55 9.71 6.02 -2.19
N TRP A 56 10.33 5.34 -1.22
CA TRP A 56 9.62 4.47 -0.29
C TRP A 56 8.59 5.20 0.57
N SER A 57 8.73 6.52 0.77
CA SER A 57 7.72 7.29 1.52
C SER A 57 6.43 7.37 0.71
N ARG A 58 6.54 7.63 -0.60
CA ARG A 58 5.41 7.64 -1.52
C ARG A 58 4.76 6.27 -1.67
N ILE A 59 5.56 5.21 -1.81
CA ILE A 59 5.05 3.82 -1.83
C ILE A 59 4.25 3.50 -0.57
N ARG A 60 4.76 3.90 0.61
CA ARG A 60 4.07 3.69 1.89
C ARG A 60 2.75 4.45 1.95
N GLU A 61 2.70 5.71 1.52
CA GLU A 61 1.46 6.50 1.51
C GLU A 61 0.39 5.89 0.59
N ARG A 62 0.77 5.46 -0.61
CA ARG A 62 -0.11 4.81 -1.59
C ARG A 62 -0.66 3.48 -1.07
N THR A 63 0.22 2.65 -0.51
CA THR A 63 -0.17 1.35 0.06
C THR A 63 -1.13 1.54 1.24
N GLU A 64 -0.88 2.51 2.13
CA GLU A 64 -1.80 2.86 3.21
C GLU A 64 -3.19 3.27 2.69
N GLU A 65 -3.24 4.10 1.65
CA GLU A 65 -4.50 4.56 1.06
C GLU A 65 -5.32 3.39 0.49
N ILE A 66 -4.68 2.52 -0.30
CA ILE A 66 -5.33 1.34 -0.89
C ILE A 66 -5.84 0.40 0.21
N LEU A 67 -5.00 0.09 1.21
CA LEU A 67 -5.35 -0.83 2.30
C LEU A 67 -6.43 -0.27 3.23
N THR A 68 -6.57 1.06 3.30
CA THR A 68 -7.59 1.72 4.13
C THR A 68 -8.92 1.87 3.40
N ASN A 69 -8.90 2.19 2.10
CA ASN A 69 -10.08 2.67 1.39
C ASN A 69 -10.56 1.79 0.23
N GLN A 70 -9.72 0.89 -0.30
CA GLN A 70 -10.03 0.19 -1.55
C GLN A 70 -10.02 -1.34 -1.41
N SER A 71 -8.93 -1.91 -0.87
CA SER A 71 -8.75 -3.36 -0.86
C SER A 71 -7.75 -3.84 0.18
N LYS A 72 -8.05 -4.97 0.84
CA LYS A 72 -7.10 -5.72 1.68
C LYS A 72 -6.24 -6.68 0.84
N ASP A 73 -5.55 -6.15 -0.16
CA ASP A 73 -4.69 -6.93 -1.06
C ASP A 73 -3.33 -7.25 -0.40
N LEU A 74 -2.95 -8.53 -0.39
CA LEU A 74 -1.71 -9.01 0.24
C LEU A 74 -0.43 -8.51 -0.45
N ARG A 75 -0.46 -8.30 -1.77
CA ARG A 75 0.68 -7.76 -2.53
C ARG A 75 0.95 -6.33 -2.10
N VAL A 76 -0.10 -5.52 -2.01
CA VAL A 76 -0.01 -4.13 -1.52
C VAL A 76 0.51 -4.09 -0.09
N ALA A 77 0.01 -4.97 0.79
CA ALA A 77 0.51 -5.08 2.16
C ALA A 77 1.98 -5.50 2.26
N SER A 78 2.49 -6.26 1.28
CA SER A 78 3.90 -6.69 1.26
C SER A 78 4.88 -5.56 0.94
N TRP A 79 4.40 -4.44 0.37
CA TRP A 79 5.20 -3.26 0.05
C TRP A 79 5.07 -2.14 1.10
N LEU A 80 4.28 -2.36 2.15
CA LEU A 80 4.13 -1.44 3.26
C LEU A 80 5.33 -1.58 4.22
N VAL A 81 6.38 -0.79 4.00
CA VAL A 81 7.66 -0.81 4.75
C VAL A 81 7.91 0.43 5.59
#